data_AF-B2C6F3-F1
#
_entry.id   AF-B2C6F3-F1
#
_cell.length_a   1.000
_cell.length_b   1.000
_cell.length_c   1.000
_cell.angle_alpha   90.00
_cell.angle_beta   90.00
_cell.angle_gamma   90.00
#
_symmetry.space_group_name_H-M   'P 1'
#
loop_
_entity.id
_entity.type
_entity.pdbx_description
1 polymer ?
#
loop_
_entity_poly.entity_id
_entity_poly.type
_entity_poly.pdbx_seq_one_letter_code
_entity_poly.pdbx_strand_id
1 'polypeptide(L)'
;MRLSSFALLATAAFLAIVPNVSAATVSALQLPAAMHSSTDDFITPKRMVRGYDDGDEDRAGMDKVAGLAKESVSKLAKASSYWARRMNVGQVMDKLKFGDDIVATLENPKINTFATYIELHNSMNSKNKLSVVGTLSARYGDDAVARALVTVQRKNDAATRDLMVNLRKQQINDWLDSKSVDDVFKLLKLRADGYEALTSRKLEVFEEYIKAFNSKTGRQVSLYSALKTGFGGDSQLASILQRAKTDFRTQQKAVQLEDQMIKHWIGRKLQPEHVLEELKLNGDATNALMSNNLWALDNFITAFNKKNPNMKTSLLSTLTNHYGDEKMSRALVTAMRDPNTRETATRLQTKQLQGWWDSEKSIDDVFVNVLKLKENPTLTIASRKLDTLNEYIKLVNIKTSSRITLLQTLTKHLGDGDLAISLVMGKTVQSTHVRSRAEKLQTAQFKKWDNDGYDNISVLTQIFKLDETELNKATYLQKTVSDEFKAFYTRVHHVDTNVTPRRS
;
A
#
# COMPACT_ATOMS: atom_id res chain seq x y z
N MET A 1 33.52 -6.69 -45.03
CA MET A 1 32.11 -6.98 -45.34
C MET A 1 31.46 -7.56 -44.09
N ARG A 2 30.69 -6.74 -43.36
CA ARG A 2 29.91 -7.18 -42.20
C ARG A 2 28.44 -6.94 -42.47
N LEU A 3 27.66 -7.95 -42.09
CA LEU A 3 26.31 -8.22 -42.52
C LEU A 3 25.28 -7.24 -41.99
N SER A 4 24.30 -7.08 -42.86
CA SER A 4 23.07 -6.32 -42.89
C SER A 4 22.07 -6.58 -41.75
N SER A 5 21.41 -5.48 -41.41
CA SER A 5 20.12 -5.34 -40.72
C SER A 5 19.05 -6.32 -41.21
N PHE A 6 18.23 -6.82 -40.29
CA PHE A 6 16.85 -7.24 -40.59
C PHE A 6 15.91 -6.77 -39.49
N ALA A 7 14.91 -6.00 -39.92
CA ALA A 7 13.70 -5.68 -39.20
C ALA A 7 12.82 -6.93 -39.09
N LEU A 8 12.08 -7.09 -37.99
CA LEU A 8 10.99 -8.05 -37.93
C LEU A 8 9.75 -7.43 -37.26
N LEU A 9 8.80 -7.10 -38.14
CA LEU A 9 7.38 -6.90 -37.90
C LEU A 9 6.71 -8.26 -37.67
N ALA A 10 5.90 -8.40 -36.62
CA ALA A 10 4.81 -9.38 -36.54
C ALA A 10 3.84 -8.95 -35.41
N THR A 11 2.80 -8.18 -35.72
CA THR A 11 1.41 -8.65 -35.96
C THR A 11 0.73 -9.22 -34.73
N ALA A 12 -0.13 -8.40 -34.13
CA ALA A 12 -1.14 -8.77 -33.16
C ALA A 12 -2.23 -9.63 -33.84
N ALA A 13 -2.51 -10.80 -33.27
CA ALA A 13 -3.70 -11.58 -33.57
C ALA A 13 -4.57 -11.65 -32.32
N PHE A 14 -5.72 -10.97 -32.38
CA PHE A 14 -6.83 -11.14 -31.45
C PHE A 14 -7.45 -12.53 -31.68
N LEU A 15 -7.54 -13.35 -30.63
CA LEU A 15 -8.48 -14.47 -30.56
C LEU A 15 -9.27 -14.36 -29.27
N ALA A 16 -10.54 -13.97 -29.43
CA ALA A 16 -11.56 -14.06 -28.42
C ALA A 16 -11.92 -15.54 -28.20
N ILE A 17 -11.82 -16.01 -26.96
CA ILE A 17 -12.48 -17.24 -26.53
C ILE A 17 -13.15 -16.97 -25.17
N VAL A 18 -14.49 -16.99 -25.21
CA VAL A 18 -15.40 -17.00 -24.08
C VAL A 18 -15.35 -18.39 -23.43
N PRO A 19 -15.43 -18.52 -22.10
CA PRO A 19 -15.97 -19.74 -21.50
C PRO A 19 -17.28 -19.43 -20.79
N ASN A 20 -18.36 -19.84 -21.45
CA ASN A 20 -19.65 -20.14 -20.84
C ASN A 20 -19.64 -21.67 -20.69
N VAL A 21 -19.46 -22.20 -19.49
CA VAL A 21 -19.72 -23.63 -19.22
C VAL A 21 -20.45 -23.79 -17.90
N SER A 22 -21.59 -24.46 -18.05
CA SER A 22 -22.64 -24.72 -17.10
C SER A 22 -22.31 -25.86 -16.13
N ALA A 23 -23.10 -25.86 -15.04
CA ALA A 23 -23.31 -26.85 -14.00
C ALA A 23 -22.74 -28.27 -14.22
N ALA A 24 -21.92 -28.68 -13.26
CA ALA A 24 -21.57 -30.09 -13.05
C ALA A 24 -22.76 -30.83 -12.40
N THR A 25 -23.02 -32.00 -12.96
CA THR A 25 -23.98 -33.03 -12.57
C THR A 25 -23.69 -33.60 -11.18
N VAL A 26 -24.74 -33.67 -10.36
CA VAL A 26 -24.76 -34.39 -9.07
C VAL A 26 -25.27 -35.80 -9.32
N SER A 27 -24.45 -36.81 -9.03
CA SER A 27 -24.92 -38.19 -8.85
C SER A 27 -25.14 -38.46 -7.37
N ALA A 28 -26.36 -38.90 -7.07
CA ALA A 28 -26.86 -39.27 -5.76
C ALA A 28 -26.33 -40.62 -5.26
N LEU A 29 -26.58 -40.88 -3.96
CA LEU A 29 -26.95 -42.14 -3.27
C LEU A 29 -26.28 -42.12 -1.87
N GLN A 30 -26.98 -41.79 -0.77
CA GLN A 30 -28.02 -42.53 -0.03
C GLN A 30 -27.47 -42.86 1.36
N LEU A 31 -28.06 -42.29 2.41
CA LEU A 31 -28.08 -42.86 3.76
C LEU A 31 -29.53 -42.75 4.29
N PRO A 32 -30.09 -43.79 4.93
CA PRO A 32 -31.51 -43.83 5.26
C PRO A 32 -31.85 -43.01 6.50
N ALA A 33 -33.03 -42.42 6.46
CA ALA A 33 -33.71 -41.81 7.60
C ALA A 33 -34.47 -42.88 8.40
N ALA A 34 -34.47 -42.73 9.72
CA ALA A 34 -35.68 -42.80 10.56
C ALA A 34 -35.32 -42.27 11.97
N MET A 35 -36.17 -41.70 12.81
CA MET A 35 -37.38 -40.87 12.80
C MET A 35 -37.81 -40.82 14.28
N HIS A 36 -38.39 -39.70 14.74
CA HIS A 36 -39.17 -39.52 15.99
C HIS A 36 -38.43 -39.54 17.34
N SER A 37 -38.92 -38.92 18.41
CA SER A 37 -39.68 -37.68 18.70
C SER A 37 -39.71 -37.59 20.23
N SER A 38 -39.58 -36.39 20.79
CA SER A 38 -39.65 -36.13 22.22
C SER A 38 -41.04 -36.30 22.82
N THR A 39 -41.15 -36.83 24.04
CA THR A 39 -42.14 -36.45 25.08
C THR A 39 -41.71 -36.96 26.47
N ASP A 40 -41.58 -36.01 27.40
CA ASP A 40 -42.03 -35.95 28.80
C ASP A 40 -41.89 -37.10 29.83
N ASP A 41 -41.24 -36.69 30.93
CA ASP A 41 -41.64 -36.73 32.35
C ASP A 41 -41.43 -37.93 33.31
N PHE A 42 -40.78 -37.53 34.43
CA PHE A 42 -40.77 -38.00 35.82
C PHE A 42 -40.75 -39.51 36.15
N ILE A 43 -39.63 -39.98 36.72
CA ILE A 43 -39.57 -40.62 38.07
C ILE A 43 -38.17 -40.40 38.70
N THR A 44 -38.13 -39.78 39.89
CA THR A 44 -37.10 -39.99 40.94
C THR A 44 -37.76 -40.76 42.11
N PRO A 45 -37.06 -41.31 43.13
CA PRO A 45 -35.60 -41.38 43.38
C PRO A 45 -35.11 -42.78 43.83
N LYS A 46 -33.78 -43.01 43.86
CA LYS A 46 -33.15 -43.74 44.96
C LYS A 46 -31.65 -43.43 45.06
N ARG A 47 -31.32 -42.91 46.24
CA ARG A 47 -30.00 -42.57 46.78
C ARG A 47 -29.28 -43.83 47.24
N MET A 48 -27.97 -43.91 47.00
CA MET A 48 -26.87 -44.60 47.74
C MET A 48 -25.67 -44.65 46.76
N VAL A 49 -24.38 -44.44 47.02
CA VAL A 49 -23.51 -44.13 48.18
C VAL A 49 -22.20 -43.61 47.55
N ARG A 50 -21.49 -42.75 48.30
CA ARG A 50 -20.19 -42.13 48.03
C ARG A 50 -19.09 -43.16 47.70
N GLY A 51 -18.30 -42.89 46.65
CA GLY A 51 -17.01 -43.52 46.36
C GLY A 51 -16.12 -42.51 45.66
N TYR A 52 -14.91 -42.31 46.17
CA TYR A 52 -13.94 -41.29 45.81
C TYR A 52 -13.18 -41.62 44.52
N ASP A 53 -12.78 -40.56 43.81
CA ASP A 53 -11.48 -40.39 43.13
C ASP A 53 -11.16 -41.31 41.94
N ASP A 54 -11.31 -40.77 40.73
CA ASP A 54 -10.58 -41.20 39.53
C ASP A 54 -10.24 -39.95 38.73
N GLY A 55 -9.12 -39.33 39.09
CA GLY A 55 -8.46 -38.25 38.36
C GLY A 55 -7.20 -38.74 37.66
N ASP A 56 -7.28 -39.90 36.99
CA ASP A 56 -6.19 -40.46 36.21
C ASP A 56 -6.09 -39.81 34.81
N GLU A 57 -5.04 -39.03 34.65
CA GLU A 57 -4.08 -39.11 33.55
C GLU A 57 -4.57 -39.04 32.10
N ASP A 58 -4.58 -37.82 31.54
CA ASP A 58 -4.25 -37.62 30.13
C ASP A 58 -2.70 -37.64 29.94
N ARG A 59 -2.10 -38.79 30.23
CA ARG A 59 -0.71 -39.16 29.85
C ARG A 59 -0.65 -39.94 28.54
N ALA A 60 -1.64 -39.80 27.66
CA ALA A 60 -1.83 -40.64 26.47
C ALA A 60 -0.85 -40.38 25.28
N GLY A 61 0.35 -39.86 25.52
CA GLY A 61 1.32 -39.49 24.47
C GLY A 61 2.61 -40.30 24.41
N MET A 62 3.05 -40.94 25.51
CA MET A 62 4.41 -41.48 25.62
C MET A 62 4.52 -43.01 25.74
N ASP A 63 3.39 -43.73 25.87
CA ASP A 63 3.42 -45.19 26.05
C ASP A 63 3.89 -45.97 24.81
N LYS A 64 3.88 -45.36 23.62
CA LYS A 64 4.38 -46.03 22.39
C LYS A 64 5.90 -46.03 22.24
N VAL A 65 6.64 -45.33 23.11
CA VAL A 65 8.12 -45.31 23.06
C VAL A 65 8.75 -46.45 23.90
N ALA A 66 7.96 -47.13 24.75
CA ALA A 66 8.44 -48.18 25.64
C ALA A 66 8.86 -49.49 24.94
N GLY A 67 8.57 -49.64 23.64
CA GLY A 67 8.79 -50.89 22.89
C GLY A 67 10.17 -51.10 22.27
N LEU A 68 11.08 -50.11 22.29
CA LEU A 68 12.37 -50.21 21.58
C LEU A 68 13.55 -50.35 22.55
N ALA A 69 13.98 -51.61 22.70
CA ALA A 69 15.24 -52.08 23.29
C ALA A 69 15.52 -51.69 24.77
N LYS A 70 15.07 -52.57 25.68
CA LYS A 70 15.25 -52.51 27.15
C LYS A 70 16.69 -52.19 27.61
N GLU A 71 17.71 -52.56 26.85
CA GLU A 71 19.11 -52.37 27.26
C GLU A 71 19.66 -50.98 26.94
N SER A 72 19.35 -50.42 25.76
CA SER A 72 19.68 -49.04 25.37
C SER A 72 18.90 -48.01 26.18
N VAL A 73 17.62 -48.28 26.49
CA VAL A 73 16.80 -47.45 27.40
C VAL A 73 17.42 -47.42 28.80
N SER A 74 17.95 -48.55 29.29
CA SER A 74 18.59 -48.60 30.63
C SER A 74 19.90 -47.82 30.72
N LYS A 75 20.74 -47.83 29.67
CA LYS A 75 22.01 -47.07 29.64
C LYS A 75 21.75 -45.57 29.49
N LEU A 76 20.79 -45.18 28.65
CA LEU A 76 20.40 -43.78 28.47
C LEU A 76 19.72 -43.20 29.71
N ALA A 77 18.88 -43.96 30.40
CA ALA A 77 18.28 -43.54 31.67
C ALA A 77 19.33 -43.40 32.79
N LYS A 78 20.31 -44.32 32.88
CA LYS A 78 21.44 -44.22 33.82
C LYS A 78 22.31 -43.00 33.54
N ALA A 79 22.66 -42.74 32.28
CA ALA A 79 23.43 -41.56 31.89
C ALA A 79 22.66 -40.26 32.18
N SER A 80 21.38 -40.20 31.81
CA SER A 80 20.53 -39.02 32.02
C SER A 80 20.31 -38.72 33.50
N SER A 81 20.14 -39.75 34.34
CA SER A 81 20.03 -39.56 35.80
C SER A 81 21.35 -39.10 36.44
N TYR A 82 22.49 -39.61 35.99
CA TYR A 82 23.80 -39.12 36.43
C TYR A 82 24.00 -37.66 36.05
N TRP A 83 23.66 -37.27 34.81
CA TRP A 83 23.74 -35.89 34.34
C TRP A 83 22.79 -34.97 35.11
N ALA A 84 21.53 -35.37 35.33
CA ALA A 84 20.54 -34.57 36.07
C ALA A 84 21.03 -34.18 37.48
N ARG A 85 21.88 -34.99 38.10
CA ARG A 85 22.43 -34.73 39.44
C ARG A 85 23.70 -33.88 39.46
N ARG A 86 24.43 -33.79 38.35
CA ARG A 86 25.82 -33.27 38.35
C ARG A 86 26.16 -32.30 37.22
N MET A 87 25.30 -32.16 36.23
CA MET A 87 25.56 -31.36 35.04
C MET A 87 24.44 -30.37 34.80
N ASN A 88 24.82 -29.14 34.46
CA ASN A 88 23.87 -28.16 33.96
C ASN A 88 23.53 -28.41 32.49
N VAL A 89 22.52 -27.70 32.00
CA VAL A 89 21.95 -27.92 30.68
C VAL A 89 22.95 -27.71 29.55
N GLY A 90 23.79 -26.65 29.64
CA GLY A 90 24.82 -26.37 28.65
C GLY A 90 25.83 -27.51 28.54
N GLN A 91 26.31 -28.02 29.69
CA GLN A 91 27.26 -29.13 29.69
C GLN A 91 26.67 -30.43 29.11
N VAL A 92 25.37 -30.66 29.28
CA VAL A 92 24.68 -31.81 28.66
C VAL A 92 24.57 -31.59 27.15
N MET A 93 24.20 -30.40 26.68
CA MET A 93 24.18 -30.09 25.25
C MET A 93 25.55 -30.30 24.60
N ASP A 94 26.64 -29.90 25.27
CA ASP A 94 28.01 -30.12 24.79
C ASP A 94 28.36 -31.61 24.72
N LYS A 95 28.00 -32.39 25.75
CA LYS A 95 28.19 -33.86 25.74
C LYS A 95 27.39 -34.54 24.64
N LEU A 96 26.18 -34.06 24.35
CA LEU A 96 25.36 -34.56 23.26
C LEU A 96 25.87 -34.10 21.89
N LYS A 97 26.84 -33.16 21.87
CA LYS A 97 27.44 -32.55 20.68
C LYS A 97 26.42 -31.74 19.88
N PHE A 98 25.55 -31.01 20.56
CA PHE A 98 24.67 -30.04 19.90
C PHE A 98 25.49 -28.81 19.51
N GLY A 99 25.67 -28.61 18.21
CA GLY A 99 26.36 -27.45 17.63
C GLY A 99 25.45 -26.23 17.54
N ASP A 100 25.83 -25.27 16.70
CA ASP A 100 25.11 -23.99 16.58
C ASP A 100 23.96 -24.03 15.56
N ASP A 101 23.82 -25.12 14.79
CA ASP A 101 22.68 -25.33 13.91
C ASP A 101 21.55 -26.09 14.62
N ILE A 102 20.42 -25.41 14.79
CA ILE A 102 19.22 -25.97 15.38
C ILE A 102 18.60 -27.09 14.53
N VAL A 103 18.70 -27.03 13.19
CA VAL A 103 18.13 -28.07 12.33
C VAL A 103 18.91 -29.37 12.52
N ALA A 104 20.23 -29.32 12.44
CA ALA A 104 21.09 -30.47 12.73
C ALA A 104 20.91 -31.00 14.16
N THR A 105 20.66 -30.11 15.12
CA THR A 105 20.37 -30.49 16.52
C THR A 105 19.06 -31.27 16.66
N LEU A 106 18.00 -30.83 15.97
CA LEU A 106 16.70 -31.48 16.00
C LEU A 106 16.65 -32.79 15.19
N GLU A 107 17.48 -32.91 14.15
CA GLU A 107 17.64 -34.16 13.38
C GLU A 107 18.53 -35.19 14.10
N ASN A 108 19.28 -34.77 15.11
CA ASN A 108 20.13 -35.67 15.89
C ASN A 108 19.28 -36.55 16.82
N PRO A 109 19.35 -37.89 16.74
CA PRO A 109 18.53 -38.80 17.55
C PRO A 109 18.73 -38.64 19.07
N LYS A 110 19.86 -38.03 19.49
CA LYS A 110 20.15 -37.69 20.89
C LYS A 110 19.21 -36.63 21.47
N ILE A 111 18.38 -35.98 20.66
CA ILE A 111 17.33 -35.06 21.15
C ILE A 111 16.36 -35.77 22.11
N ASN A 112 16.10 -37.07 21.90
CA ASN A 112 15.30 -37.88 22.83
C ASN A 112 16.00 -38.04 24.19
N THR A 113 17.31 -38.28 24.18
CA THR A 113 18.11 -38.33 25.40
C THR A 113 18.10 -36.99 26.13
N PHE A 114 18.17 -35.89 25.39
CA PHE A 114 18.07 -34.56 25.96
C PHE A 114 16.70 -34.32 26.62
N ALA A 115 15.61 -34.73 25.96
CA ALA A 115 14.27 -34.64 26.53
C ALA A 115 14.13 -35.43 27.84
N THR A 116 14.61 -36.68 27.87
CA THR A 116 14.64 -37.50 29.10
C THR A 116 15.47 -36.87 30.21
N TYR A 117 16.61 -36.25 29.90
CA TYR A 117 17.40 -35.50 30.87
C TYR A 117 16.61 -34.34 31.49
N ILE A 118 15.92 -33.53 30.67
CA ILE A 118 15.12 -32.40 31.16
C ILE A 118 13.99 -32.89 32.07
N GLU A 119 13.31 -33.99 31.71
CA GLU A 119 12.26 -34.59 32.54
C GLU A 119 12.78 -35.05 33.91
N LEU A 120 13.91 -35.77 33.92
CA LEU A 120 14.59 -36.20 35.16
C LEU A 120 15.08 -35.01 35.99
N HIS A 121 15.61 -33.96 35.36
CA HIS A 121 16.02 -32.76 36.05
C HIS A 121 14.83 -32.06 36.73
N ASN A 122 13.68 -31.98 36.04
CA ASN A 122 12.47 -31.37 36.57
C ASN A 122 11.81 -32.16 37.70
N SER A 123 11.92 -33.50 37.69
CA SER A 123 11.42 -34.33 38.78
C SER A 123 12.27 -34.17 40.05
N MET A 124 13.56 -33.85 39.91
CA MET A 124 14.45 -33.57 41.03
C MET A 124 14.40 -32.10 41.50
N ASN A 125 13.97 -31.17 40.65
CA ASN A 125 13.94 -29.74 40.94
C ASN A 125 12.55 -29.12 40.62
N SER A 126 11.69 -29.09 41.63
CA SER A 126 10.28 -28.72 41.48
C SER A 126 10.02 -27.21 41.29
N LYS A 127 10.97 -26.36 41.68
CA LYS A 127 10.76 -24.89 41.68
C LYS A 127 11.00 -24.23 40.33
N ASN A 128 11.93 -24.75 39.53
CA ASN A 128 12.31 -24.17 38.22
C ASN A 128 12.32 -25.26 37.14
N LYS A 129 11.12 -25.71 36.74
CA LYS A 129 10.98 -26.70 35.67
C LYS A 129 11.44 -26.11 34.34
N LEU A 130 12.28 -26.85 33.64
CA LEU A 130 12.79 -26.53 32.31
C LEU A 130 11.91 -27.15 31.22
N SER A 131 11.75 -26.44 30.11
CA SER A 131 11.16 -26.96 28.89
C SER A 131 12.27 -27.35 27.92
N VAL A 132 12.11 -28.44 27.16
CA VAL A 132 13.06 -28.80 26.11
C VAL A 132 13.14 -27.66 25.10
N VAL A 133 11.98 -27.19 24.63
CA VAL A 133 11.92 -26.08 23.67
C VAL A 133 12.31 -24.75 24.29
N GLY A 134 11.94 -24.48 25.53
CA GLY A 134 12.38 -23.27 26.24
C GLY A 134 13.91 -23.20 26.31
N THR A 135 14.56 -24.34 26.58
CA THR A 135 16.03 -24.41 26.61
C THR A 135 16.64 -24.24 25.22
N LEU A 136 16.10 -24.90 24.20
CA LEU A 136 16.55 -24.71 22.82
C LEU A 136 16.37 -23.25 22.38
N SER A 137 15.25 -22.62 22.74
CA SER A 137 14.97 -21.22 22.40
C SER A 137 15.92 -20.26 23.10
N ALA A 138 16.33 -20.55 24.35
CA ALA A 138 17.35 -19.78 25.06
C ALA A 138 18.72 -19.81 24.36
N ARG A 139 19.06 -20.91 23.67
CA ARG A 139 20.33 -21.04 22.93
C ARG A 139 20.26 -20.51 21.50
N TYR A 140 19.23 -20.91 20.76
CA TYR A 140 19.16 -20.67 19.31
C TYR A 140 18.23 -19.51 18.92
N GLY A 141 17.40 -19.04 19.84
CA GLY A 141 16.35 -18.04 19.62
C GLY A 141 15.01 -18.66 19.23
N ASP A 142 13.92 -18.09 19.75
CA ASP A 142 12.55 -18.53 19.51
C ASP A 142 12.20 -18.63 18.01
N ASP A 143 12.61 -17.65 17.20
CA ASP A 143 12.34 -17.62 15.75
C ASP A 143 13.04 -18.76 14.99
N ALA A 144 14.28 -19.06 15.35
CA ALA A 144 15.07 -20.11 14.72
C ALA A 144 14.51 -21.49 15.09
N VAL A 145 14.17 -21.70 16.36
CA VAL A 145 13.58 -22.95 16.85
C VAL A 145 12.21 -23.19 16.24
N ALA A 146 11.32 -22.19 16.25
CA ALA A 146 9.98 -22.31 15.66
C ALA A 146 10.05 -22.70 14.17
N ARG A 147 10.92 -22.04 13.40
CA ARG A 147 11.15 -22.40 11.99
C ARG A 147 11.71 -23.81 11.83
N ALA A 148 12.67 -24.20 12.66
CA ALA A 148 13.36 -25.48 12.55
C ALA A 148 12.43 -26.65 12.87
N LEU A 149 11.57 -26.54 13.89
CA LEU A 149 10.57 -27.57 14.23
C LEU A 149 9.68 -27.92 13.04
N VAL A 150 9.14 -26.91 12.34
CA VAL A 150 8.32 -27.13 11.13
C VAL A 150 9.16 -27.69 9.97
N THR A 151 10.42 -27.27 9.86
CA THR A 151 11.32 -27.72 8.78
C THR A 151 11.65 -29.19 8.93
N VAL A 152 12.09 -29.62 10.11
CA VAL A 152 12.46 -31.01 10.44
C VAL A 152 11.22 -31.91 10.35
N GLN A 153 10.08 -31.47 10.85
CA GLN A 153 8.81 -32.21 10.73
C GLN A 153 8.52 -32.58 9.26
N ARG A 154 8.63 -31.66 8.31
CA ARG A 154 8.25 -31.97 6.92
C ARG A 154 9.20 -32.96 6.24
N LYS A 155 10.47 -32.99 6.62
CA LYS A 155 11.53 -33.74 5.93
C LYS A 155 11.79 -35.15 6.46
N ASN A 156 11.34 -35.48 7.67
CA ASN A 156 11.77 -36.70 8.37
C ASN A 156 10.67 -37.75 8.51
N ASP A 157 10.97 -38.91 9.10
CA ASP A 157 10.04 -40.03 9.31
C ASP A 157 8.91 -39.69 10.31
N ALA A 158 7.98 -40.64 10.50
CA ALA A 158 6.81 -40.46 11.37
C ALA A 158 7.16 -40.20 12.84
N ALA A 159 8.15 -40.89 13.40
CA ALA A 159 8.52 -40.73 14.81
C ALA A 159 9.17 -39.35 15.05
N THR A 160 10.06 -38.92 14.14
CA THR A 160 10.66 -37.58 14.20
C THR A 160 9.60 -36.49 14.04
N ARG A 161 8.60 -36.70 13.16
CA ARG A 161 7.45 -35.80 13.00
C ARG A 161 6.67 -35.60 14.29
N ASP A 162 6.32 -36.69 14.97
CA ASP A 162 5.53 -36.64 16.20
C ASP A 162 6.28 -35.89 17.30
N LEU A 163 7.59 -36.11 17.42
CA LEU A 163 8.42 -35.36 18.35
C LEU A 163 8.40 -33.86 18.04
N MET A 164 8.60 -33.46 16.77
CA MET A 164 8.59 -32.04 16.38
C MET A 164 7.23 -31.38 16.64
N VAL A 165 6.13 -32.11 16.44
CA VAL A 165 4.77 -31.64 16.76
C VAL A 165 4.62 -31.44 18.27
N ASN A 166 5.10 -32.38 19.09
CA ASN A 166 5.02 -32.27 20.55
C ASN A 166 5.87 -31.12 21.08
N LEU A 167 7.09 -30.94 20.55
CA LEU A 167 7.93 -29.80 20.87
C LEU A 167 7.26 -28.48 20.46
N ARG A 168 6.63 -28.40 19.28
CA ARG A 168 5.91 -27.19 18.89
C ARG A 168 4.70 -26.89 19.78
N LYS A 169 3.95 -27.91 20.20
CA LYS A 169 2.87 -27.75 21.19
C LYS A 169 3.40 -27.22 22.52
N GLN A 170 4.54 -27.75 23.00
CA GLN A 170 5.22 -27.24 24.19
C GLN A 170 5.61 -25.77 24.00
N GLN A 171 6.19 -25.40 22.86
CA GLN A 171 6.54 -24.02 22.54
C GLN A 171 5.34 -23.06 22.65
N ILE A 172 4.22 -23.45 22.03
CA ILE A 172 2.99 -22.66 22.05
C ILE A 172 2.45 -22.53 23.48
N ASN A 173 2.44 -23.62 24.26
CA ASN A 173 1.99 -23.59 25.65
C ASN A 173 2.87 -22.71 26.53
N ASP A 174 4.20 -22.81 26.40
CA ASP A 174 5.15 -21.97 27.12
C ASP A 174 4.89 -20.48 26.83
N TRP A 175 4.59 -20.11 25.57
CA TRP A 175 4.20 -18.75 25.22
C TRP A 175 2.82 -18.36 25.75
N LEU A 176 1.84 -19.27 25.75
CA LEU A 176 0.47 -19.00 26.23
C LEU A 176 0.40 -18.65 27.73
N ASP A 177 1.44 -18.96 28.50
CA ASP A 177 1.47 -18.67 29.92
C ASP A 177 1.78 -17.21 30.24
N SER A 178 2.46 -16.49 29.33
CA SER A 178 2.90 -15.12 29.63
C SER A 178 3.00 -14.17 28.43
N LYS A 179 2.88 -14.65 27.19
CA LYS A 179 3.05 -13.84 25.98
C LYS A 179 1.72 -13.41 25.42
N SER A 180 1.70 -12.21 24.84
CA SER A 180 0.64 -11.74 23.96
C SER A 180 0.91 -12.14 22.51
N VAL A 181 -0.09 -11.96 21.64
CA VAL A 181 0.07 -12.11 20.19
C VAL A 181 1.15 -11.19 19.63
N ASP A 182 1.27 -9.97 20.14
CA ASP A 182 2.33 -9.04 19.70
C ASP A 182 3.73 -9.48 20.18
N ASP A 183 3.82 -10.05 21.39
CA ASP A 183 5.09 -10.60 21.89
C ASP A 183 5.56 -11.76 21.02
N VAL A 184 4.67 -12.70 20.67
CA VAL A 184 5.05 -13.83 19.81
C VAL A 184 5.41 -13.36 18.39
N PHE A 185 4.72 -12.35 17.85
CA PHE A 185 5.09 -11.74 16.57
C PHE A 185 6.53 -11.21 16.61
N LYS A 186 6.94 -10.54 17.71
CA LYS A 186 8.30 -10.03 17.94
C LYS A 186 9.32 -11.14 18.15
N LEU A 187 8.99 -12.15 18.97
CA LEU A 187 9.84 -13.31 19.22
C LEU A 187 10.19 -14.04 17.92
N LEU A 188 9.21 -14.17 17.03
CA LEU A 188 9.38 -14.77 15.71
C LEU A 188 10.06 -13.84 14.69
N LYS A 189 10.36 -12.59 15.06
CA LYS A 189 11.03 -11.59 14.20
C LYS A 189 10.33 -11.40 12.84
N LEU A 190 9.00 -11.54 12.79
CA LEU A 190 8.24 -11.47 11.53
C LEU A 190 8.35 -10.09 10.86
N ARG A 191 8.53 -9.02 11.63
CA ARG A 191 8.80 -7.68 11.07
C ARG A 191 10.13 -7.63 10.31
N ALA A 192 11.17 -8.30 10.83
CA ALA A 192 12.48 -8.30 10.18
C ALA A 192 12.47 -9.08 8.86
N ASP A 193 11.65 -10.12 8.77
CA ASP A 193 11.43 -10.91 7.54
C ASP A 193 10.61 -10.12 6.48
N GLY A 194 10.00 -8.99 6.84
CA GLY A 194 9.25 -8.14 5.91
C GLY A 194 8.13 -8.89 5.17
N TYR A 195 8.11 -8.80 3.83
CA TYR A 195 7.10 -9.49 3.01
C TYR A 195 7.34 -10.99 2.90
N GLU A 196 8.58 -11.46 3.09
CA GLU A 196 8.94 -12.88 3.02
C GLU A 196 8.37 -13.66 4.22
N ALA A 197 8.04 -12.96 5.31
CA ALA A 197 7.31 -13.51 6.45
C ALA A 197 6.02 -14.23 6.00
N LEU A 198 5.37 -13.78 4.91
CA LEU A 198 4.09 -14.31 4.44
C LEU A 198 4.14 -15.75 3.88
N THR A 199 5.33 -16.27 3.62
CA THR A 199 5.55 -17.67 3.22
C THR A 199 6.50 -18.41 4.18
N SER A 200 6.92 -17.73 5.25
CA SER A 200 7.83 -18.27 6.24
C SER A 200 7.13 -19.30 7.13
N ARG A 201 7.86 -20.35 7.51
CA ARG A 201 7.36 -21.33 8.50
C ARG A 201 7.09 -20.71 9.87
N LYS A 202 7.73 -19.58 10.17
CA LYS A 202 7.45 -18.80 11.37
C LYS A 202 5.99 -18.32 11.39
N LEU A 203 5.41 -17.95 10.24
CA LEU A 203 4.02 -17.53 10.14
C LEU A 203 3.05 -18.67 10.45
N GLU A 204 3.38 -19.90 10.05
CA GLU A 204 2.55 -21.07 10.36
C GLU A 204 2.47 -21.30 11.88
N VAL A 205 3.61 -21.22 12.57
CA VAL A 205 3.65 -21.30 14.04
C VAL A 205 2.88 -20.14 14.67
N PHE A 206 2.98 -18.94 14.10
CA PHE A 206 2.25 -17.77 14.56
C PHE A 206 0.72 -17.94 14.43
N GLU A 207 0.24 -18.50 13.31
CA GLU A 207 -1.17 -18.81 13.10
C GLU A 207 -1.68 -19.87 14.08
N GLU A 208 -0.89 -20.90 14.37
CA GLU A 208 -1.21 -21.91 15.40
C GLU A 208 -1.30 -21.27 16.79
N TYR A 209 -0.35 -20.39 17.13
CA TYR A 209 -0.37 -19.65 18.39
C TYR A 209 -1.62 -18.76 18.51
N ILE A 210 -1.99 -18.01 17.46
CA ILE A 210 -3.22 -17.18 17.47
C ILE A 210 -4.45 -18.05 17.73
N LYS A 211 -4.56 -19.21 17.08
CA LYS A 211 -5.68 -20.15 17.30
C LYS A 211 -5.73 -20.59 18.77
N ALA A 212 -4.61 -21.05 19.32
CA ALA A 212 -4.54 -21.51 20.69
C ALA A 212 -4.80 -20.37 21.71
N PHE A 213 -4.30 -19.17 21.43
CA PHE A 213 -4.53 -17.97 22.24
C PHE A 213 -6.02 -17.59 22.28
N ASN A 214 -6.70 -17.60 21.14
CA ASN A 214 -8.13 -17.35 21.05
C ASN A 214 -8.93 -18.42 21.82
N SER A 215 -8.57 -19.70 21.68
CA SER A 215 -9.19 -20.78 22.44
C SER A 215 -9.02 -20.64 23.95
N LYS A 216 -7.81 -20.28 24.43
CA LYS A 216 -7.52 -20.12 25.87
C LYS A 216 -8.19 -18.88 26.48
N THR A 217 -8.27 -17.79 25.72
CA THR A 217 -8.71 -16.49 26.26
C THR A 217 -10.14 -16.10 25.91
N GLY A 218 -10.80 -16.82 25.00
CA GLY A 218 -12.10 -16.46 24.43
C GLY A 218 -12.06 -15.24 23.50
N ARG A 219 -10.87 -14.69 23.20
CA ARG A 219 -10.70 -13.57 22.25
C ARG A 219 -10.82 -14.06 20.81
N GLN A 220 -11.01 -13.12 19.88
CA GLN A 220 -11.10 -13.39 18.44
C GLN A 220 -10.06 -12.57 17.66
N VAL A 221 -8.79 -12.79 17.96
CA VAL A 221 -7.68 -12.16 17.22
C VAL A 221 -7.56 -12.83 15.86
N SER A 222 -7.65 -12.07 14.77
CA SER A 222 -7.43 -12.60 13.42
C SER A 222 -5.96 -12.46 13.03
N LEU A 223 -5.53 -13.22 12.01
CA LEU A 223 -4.18 -13.04 11.48
C LEU A 223 -3.98 -11.60 10.97
N TYR A 224 -4.96 -11.05 10.25
CA TYR A 224 -4.91 -9.65 9.81
C TYR A 224 -4.69 -8.67 10.98
N SER A 225 -5.46 -8.75 12.08
CA SER A 225 -5.31 -7.78 13.18
C SER A 225 -3.99 -7.95 13.92
N ALA A 226 -3.48 -9.18 14.02
CA ALA A 226 -2.17 -9.48 14.56
C ALA A 226 -1.05 -8.88 13.70
N LEU A 227 -1.09 -9.08 12.37
CA LEU A 227 -0.11 -8.51 11.44
C LEU A 227 -0.22 -6.98 11.35
N LYS A 228 -1.44 -6.41 11.38
CA LYS A 228 -1.66 -4.95 11.46
C LYS A 228 -0.88 -4.38 12.64
N THR A 229 -1.06 -4.96 13.82
CA THR A 229 -0.37 -4.52 15.04
C THR A 229 1.13 -4.70 14.91
N GLY A 230 1.56 -5.91 14.52
CA GLY A 230 2.98 -6.27 14.43
C GLY A 230 3.78 -5.45 13.41
N PHE A 231 3.20 -5.08 12.27
CA PHE A 231 3.86 -4.24 11.26
C PHE A 231 3.70 -2.73 11.49
N GLY A 232 2.85 -2.29 12.42
CA GLY A 232 2.73 -0.89 12.82
C GLY A 232 1.59 -0.12 12.13
N GLY A 233 0.49 -0.81 11.85
CA GLY A 233 -0.76 -0.25 11.33
C GLY A 233 -1.04 -0.61 9.88
N ASP A 234 -2.21 -0.18 9.41
CA ASP A 234 -2.74 -0.54 8.09
C ASP A 234 -1.86 -0.01 6.95
N SER A 235 -1.39 1.23 7.07
CA SER A 235 -0.43 1.82 6.11
C SER A 235 0.82 0.96 5.89
N GLN A 236 1.43 0.44 6.97
CA GLN A 236 2.64 -0.38 6.87
C GLN A 236 2.33 -1.78 6.33
N LEU A 237 1.25 -2.39 6.82
CA LEU A 237 0.80 -3.69 6.33
C LEU A 237 0.45 -3.63 4.84
N ALA A 238 -0.26 -2.59 4.38
CA ALA A 238 -0.59 -2.41 2.96
C ALA A 238 0.66 -2.33 2.08
N SER A 239 1.72 -1.63 2.51
CA SER A 239 2.99 -1.59 1.79
C SER A 239 3.66 -2.97 1.70
N ILE A 240 3.65 -3.75 2.80
CA ILE A 240 4.15 -5.13 2.83
C ILE A 240 3.35 -6.02 1.87
N LEU A 241 2.01 -5.92 1.88
CA LEU A 241 1.12 -6.70 1.02
C LEU A 241 1.32 -6.36 -0.46
N GLN A 242 1.52 -5.09 -0.79
CA GLN A 242 1.81 -4.69 -2.16
C GLN A 242 3.08 -5.35 -2.68
N ARG A 243 4.16 -5.32 -1.89
CA ARG A 243 5.41 -5.98 -2.25
C ARG A 243 5.22 -7.49 -2.36
N ALA A 244 4.53 -8.10 -1.41
CA ALA A 244 4.25 -9.53 -1.42
C ALA A 244 3.43 -10.01 -2.64
N LYS A 245 2.57 -9.16 -3.21
CA LYS A 245 1.82 -9.47 -4.44
C LYS A 245 2.71 -9.56 -5.68
N THR A 246 3.94 -9.05 -5.64
CA THR A 246 4.91 -9.12 -6.75
C THR A 246 5.77 -10.39 -6.74
N ASP A 247 5.75 -11.19 -5.67
CA ASP A 247 6.44 -12.47 -5.58
C ASP A 247 5.42 -13.62 -5.57
N PHE A 248 5.55 -14.55 -6.52
CA PHE A 248 4.63 -15.69 -6.68
C PHE A 248 4.49 -16.55 -5.41
N ARG A 249 5.52 -16.60 -4.55
CA ARG A 249 5.54 -17.40 -3.31
C ARG A 249 4.70 -16.79 -2.20
N THR A 250 4.50 -15.47 -2.23
CA THR A 250 3.77 -14.72 -1.19
C THR A 250 2.44 -14.15 -1.70
N GLN A 251 2.24 -14.12 -3.03
CA GLN A 251 1.09 -13.49 -3.68
C GLN A 251 -0.25 -14.01 -3.14
N GLN A 252 -0.43 -15.33 -3.04
CA GLN A 252 -1.70 -15.90 -2.59
C GLN A 252 -2.05 -15.45 -1.17
N LYS A 253 -1.09 -15.51 -0.23
CA LYS A 253 -1.29 -15.07 1.16
C LYS A 253 -1.54 -13.57 1.23
N ALA A 254 -0.85 -12.79 0.40
CA ALA A 254 -1.02 -11.34 0.35
C ALA A 254 -2.43 -10.94 -0.10
N VAL A 255 -2.97 -11.59 -1.15
CA VAL A 255 -4.34 -11.37 -1.63
C VAL A 255 -5.37 -11.75 -0.55
N GLN A 256 -5.16 -12.86 0.16
CA GLN A 256 -6.03 -13.26 1.27
C GLN A 256 -6.03 -12.23 2.41
N LEU A 257 -4.86 -11.70 2.77
CA LEU A 257 -4.73 -10.69 3.83
C LEU A 257 -5.30 -9.32 3.39
N GLU A 258 -5.17 -8.96 2.13
CA GLU A 258 -5.83 -7.78 1.56
C GLU A 258 -7.35 -7.88 1.66
N ASP A 259 -7.94 -9.03 1.30
CA ASP A 259 -9.37 -9.26 1.44
C ASP A 259 -9.83 -9.16 2.91
N GLN A 260 -9.04 -9.70 3.85
CA GLN A 260 -9.31 -9.54 5.28
C GLN A 260 -9.23 -8.07 5.74
N MET A 261 -8.24 -7.32 5.25
CA MET A 261 -8.08 -5.89 5.52
C MET A 261 -9.31 -5.08 5.04
N ILE A 262 -9.74 -5.30 3.81
CA ILE A 262 -10.91 -4.63 3.24
C ILE A 262 -12.20 -5.03 3.97
N LYS A 263 -12.39 -6.33 4.25
CA LYS A 263 -13.53 -6.82 5.04
C LYS A 263 -13.56 -6.21 6.43
N HIS A 264 -12.39 -6.02 7.07
CA HIS A 264 -12.30 -5.36 8.36
C HIS A 264 -12.75 -3.90 8.29
N TRP A 265 -12.25 -3.11 7.34
CA TRP A 265 -12.68 -1.72 7.16
C TRP A 265 -14.17 -1.60 6.87
N ILE A 266 -14.71 -2.48 6.01
CA ILE A 266 -16.13 -2.55 5.71
C ILE A 266 -16.96 -2.94 6.94
N GLY A 267 -16.51 -3.95 7.70
CA GLY A 267 -17.19 -4.41 8.91
C GLY A 267 -17.26 -3.34 10.00
N ARG A 268 -16.24 -2.47 10.06
CA ARG A 268 -16.23 -1.28 10.92
C ARG A 268 -16.96 -0.08 10.34
N LYS A 269 -17.57 -0.21 9.15
CA LYS A 269 -18.30 0.86 8.45
C LYS A 269 -17.45 2.12 8.21
N LEU A 270 -16.13 1.94 7.99
CA LEU A 270 -15.26 3.07 7.68
C LEU A 270 -15.70 3.73 6.37
N GLN A 271 -15.60 5.06 6.33
CA GLN A 271 -15.77 5.81 5.08
C GLN A 271 -14.44 5.90 4.33
N PRO A 272 -14.45 6.11 3.00
CA PRO A 272 -13.25 6.28 2.18
C PRO A 272 -12.24 7.28 2.75
N GLU A 273 -12.71 8.40 3.33
CA GLU A 273 -11.87 9.43 3.95
C GLU A 273 -11.12 8.90 5.19
N HIS A 274 -11.77 8.09 6.02
CA HIS A 274 -11.11 7.45 7.17
C HIS A 274 -10.08 6.41 6.74
N VAL A 275 -10.35 5.67 5.66
CA VAL A 275 -9.37 4.69 5.12
C VAL A 275 -8.17 5.40 4.50
N LEU A 276 -8.37 6.56 3.87
CA LEU A 276 -7.29 7.44 3.41
C LEU A 276 -6.37 7.82 4.58
N GLU A 277 -6.92 8.16 5.75
CA GLU A 277 -6.12 8.44 6.96
C GLU A 277 -5.40 7.21 7.53
N GLU A 278 -6.06 6.05 7.63
CA GLU A 278 -5.46 4.78 8.08
C GLU A 278 -4.26 4.37 7.21
N LEU A 279 -4.32 4.71 5.92
CA LEU A 279 -3.25 4.46 4.94
C LEU A 279 -2.15 5.54 4.95
N LYS A 280 -2.29 6.58 5.79
CA LYS A 280 -1.41 7.77 5.87
C LYS A 280 -1.33 8.53 4.56
N LEU A 281 -2.45 8.61 3.86
CA LEU A 281 -2.61 9.34 2.59
C LEU A 281 -3.19 10.74 2.81
N ASN A 282 -3.16 11.27 4.04
CA ASN A 282 -3.75 12.54 4.45
C ASN A 282 -2.73 13.70 4.56
N GLY A 283 -1.48 13.47 4.11
CA GLY A 283 -0.39 14.45 4.05
C GLY A 283 -0.65 15.55 3.01
N ASP A 284 0.31 15.87 2.14
CA ASP A 284 0.02 16.66 0.95
C ASP A 284 -0.38 15.77 -0.24
N ALA A 285 -1.17 16.34 -1.16
CA ALA A 285 -1.70 15.62 -2.31
C ALA A 285 -0.62 15.03 -3.23
N THR A 286 0.56 15.65 -3.33
CA THR A 286 1.66 15.12 -4.14
C THR A 286 2.27 13.87 -3.49
N ASN A 287 2.53 13.91 -2.19
CA ASN A 287 3.00 12.74 -1.45
C ASN A 287 1.97 11.60 -1.44
N ALA A 288 0.68 11.90 -1.36
CA ALA A 288 -0.36 10.89 -1.50
C ALA A 288 -0.36 10.23 -2.88
N LEU A 289 -0.16 11.00 -3.95
CA LEU A 289 -0.03 10.48 -5.32
C LEU A 289 1.21 9.60 -5.54
N MET A 290 2.28 9.85 -4.79
CA MET A 290 3.51 9.06 -4.81
C MET A 290 3.44 7.83 -3.90
N SER A 291 2.40 7.72 -3.07
CA SER A 291 2.29 6.65 -2.10
C SER A 291 1.93 5.31 -2.76
N ASN A 292 2.72 4.31 -2.38
CA ASN A 292 2.49 2.91 -2.67
C ASN A 292 1.18 2.36 -2.06
N ASN A 293 0.47 3.11 -1.20
CA ASN A 293 -0.78 2.64 -0.60
C ASN A 293 -2.04 3.06 -1.37
N LEU A 294 -1.93 3.84 -2.46
CA LEU A 294 -3.11 4.27 -3.24
C LEU A 294 -3.96 3.11 -3.75
N TRP A 295 -3.34 1.99 -4.12
CA TRP A 295 -4.08 0.81 -4.58
C TRP A 295 -5.03 0.27 -3.50
N ALA A 296 -4.64 0.35 -2.22
CA ALA A 296 -5.44 -0.19 -1.12
C ALA A 296 -6.70 0.66 -0.92
N LEU A 297 -6.58 1.98 -1.05
CA LEU A 297 -7.72 2.91 -1.04
C LEU A 297 -8.65 2.65 -2.23
N ASP A 298 -8.12 2.49 -3.44
CA ASP A 298 -8.92 2.24 -4.65
C ASP A 298 -9.69 0.91 -4.58
N ASN A 299 -9.04 -0.15 -4.07
CA ASN A 299 -9.67 -1.46 -3.86
C ASN A 299 -10.73 -1.40 -2.75
N PHE A 300 -10.48 -0.66 -1.67
CA PHE A 300 -11.48 -0.40 -0.65
C PHE A 300 -12.70 0.34 -1.23
N ILE A 301 -12.50 1.43 -1.98
CA ILE A 301 -13.58 2.20 -2.61
C ILE A 301 -14.39 1.31 -3.56
N THR A 302 -13.74 0.44 -4.32
CA THR A 302 -14.42 -0.53 -5.18
C THR A 302 -15.34 -1.46 -4.40
N ALA A 303 -14.86 -2.00 -3.27
CA ALA A 303 -15.66 -2.88 -2.41
C ALA A 303 -16.76 -2.10 -1.65
N PHE A 304 -16.47 -0.87 -1.20
CA PHE A 304 -17.41 0.03 -0.55
C PHE A 304 -18.57 0.38 -1.48
N ASN A 305 -18.29 0.77 -2.72
CA ASN A 305 -19.30 1.11 -3.73
C ASN A 305 -20.22 -0.06 -4.08
N LYS A 306 -19.69 -1.30 -4.09
CA LYS A 306 -20.49 -2.51 -4.31
C LYS A 306 -21.50 -2.74 -3.18
N LYS A 307 -21.12 -2.45 -1.93
CA LYS A 307 -21.99 -2.58 -0.77
C LYS A 307 -22.92 -1.38 -0.54
N ASN A 308 -22.53 -0.20 -1.03
CA ASN A 308 -23.25 1.05 -0.82
C ASN A 308 -23.57 1.71 -2.17
N PRO A 309 -24.50 1.13 -2.96
CA PRO A 309 -24.78 1.60 -4.32
C PRO A 309 -25.29 3.04 -4.40
N ASN A 310 -25.85 3.57 -3.29
CA ASN A 310 -26.38 4.93 -3.19
C ASN A 310 -25.37 5.95 -2.65
N MET A 311 -24.18 5.52 -2.23
CA MET A 311 -23.14 6.40 -1.66
C MET A 311 -21.82 6.24 -2.42
N LYS A 312 -21.90 5.97 -3.72
CA LYS A 312 -20.70 5.70 -4.53
C LYS A 312 -19.77 6.90 -4.53
N THR A 313 -18.48 6.63 -4.39
CA THR A 313 -17.41 7.60 -4.63
C THR A 313 -16.38 7.05 -5.60
N SER A 314 -15.38 7.83 -5.95
CA SER A 314 -14.22 7.37 -6.72
C SER A 314 -12.94 7.78 -6.00
N LEU A 315 -11.82 7.14 -6.35
CA LEU A 315 -10.51 7.55 -5.83
C LEU A 315 -10.25 9.04 -6.01
N LEU A 316 -10.57 9.59 -7.21
CA LEU A 316 -10.41 11.01 -7.46
C LEU A 316 -11.33 11.86 -6.56
N SER A 317 -12.61 11.48 -6.43
CA SER A 317 -13.57 12.21 -5.60
C SER A 317 -13.14 12.23 -4.13
N THR A 318 -12.75 11.08 -3.56
CA THR A 318 -12.26 11.00 -2.18
C THR A 318 -11.00 11.83 -1.97
N LEU A 319 -10.03 11.80 -2.91
CA LEU A 319 -8.84 12.65 -2.83
C LEU A 319 -9.20 14.15 -2.95
N THR A 320 -10.07 14.51 -3.90
CA THR A 320 -10.51 15.91 -4.09
C THR A 320 -11.28 16.44 -2.89
N ASN A 321 -12.15 15.62 -2.27
CA ASN A 321 -12.88 16.00 -1.06
C ASN A 321 -11.92 16.28 0.11
N HIS A 322 -10.84 15.50 0.24
CA HIS A 322 -9.84 15.71 1.28
C HIS A 322 -8.94 16.92 1.02
N TYR A 323 -8.45 17.06 -0.22
CA TYR A 323 -7.42 18.05 -0.57
C TYR A 323 -7.96 19.39 -1.08
N GLY A 324 -9.18 19.40 -1.61
CA GLY A 324 -9.74 20.47 -2.43
C GLY A 324 -9.27 20.41 -3.88
N ASP A 325 -10.15 20.83 -4.80
CA ASP A 325 -9.92 20.81 -6.25
C ASP A 325 -8.61 21.49 -6.66
N GLU A 326 -8.33 22.65 -6.08
CA GLU A 326 -7.17 23.47 -6.44
C GLU A 326 -5.85 22.75 -6.14
N LYS A 327 -5.72 22.18 -4.93
CA LYS A 327 -4.51 21.46 -4.50
C LYS A 327 -4.38 20.14 -5.27
N MET A 328 -5.49 19.43 -5.47
CA MET A 328 -5.50 18.15 -6.19
C MET A 328 -5.10 18.35 -7.67
N SER A 329 -5.64 19.37 -8.34
CA SER A 329 -5.29 19.70 -9.73
C SER A 329 -3.80 20.00 -9.91
N ARG A 330 -3.22 20.78 -8.97
CA ARG A 330 -1.79 21.10 -8.97
C ARG A 330 -0.92 19.86 -8.73
N ALA A 331 -1.37 18.99 -7.82
CA ALA A 331 -0.66 17.75 -7.50
C ALA A 331 -0.63 16.79 -8.70
N LEU A 332 -1.74 16.65 -9.43
CA LEU A 332 -1.82 15.83 -10.64
C LEU A 332 -0.82 16.27 -11.71
N VAL A 333 -0.77 17.57 -12.04
CA VAL A 333 0.20 18.10 -13.02
C VAL A 333 1.64 17.86 -12.58
N THR A 334 1.89 17.94 -11.28
CA THR A 334 3.23 17.68 -10.74
C THR A 334 3.58 16.18 -10.85
N ALA A 335 2.67 15.29 -10.47
CA ALA A 335 2.83 13.86 -10.55
C ALA A 335 2.94 13.33 -11.99
N MET A 336 2.41 14.04 -12.99
CA MET A 336 2.59 13.66 -14.41
C MET A 336 4.05 13.79 -14.89
N ARG A 337 4.88 14.59 -14.20
CA ARG A 337 6.27 14.81 -14.58
C ARG A 337 7.19 13.69 -14.09
N ASP A 338 6.86 13.06 -12.97
CA ASP A 338 7.59 11.91 -12.44
C ASP A 338 7.19 10.64 -13.21
N PRO A 339 8.15 9.91 -13.82
CA PRO A 339 7.86 8.66 -14.53
C PRO A 339 7.09 7.62 -13.72
N ASN A 340 7.32 7.53 -12.40
CA ASN A 340 6.71 6.53 -11.52
C ASN A 340 5.22 6.83 -11.25
N THR A 341 4.82 8.10 -11.26
CA THR A 341 3.42 8.50 -11.01
C THR A 341 2.68 8.94 -12.26
N ARG A 342 3.37 9.05 -13.41
CA ARG A 342 2.82 9.61 -14.64
C ARG A 342 1.54 8.93 -15.11
N GLU A 343 1.52 7.60 -15.13
CA GLU A 343 0.36 6.84 -15.61
C GLU A 343 -0.86 7.11 -14.73
N THR A 344 -0.73 6.92 -13.42
CA THR A 344 -1.80 7.16 -12.44
C THR A 344 -2.28 8.61 -12.48
N ALA A 345 -1.36 9.57 -12.51
CA ALA A 345 -1.68 10.99 -12.54
C ALA A 345 -2.39 11.39 -13.83
N THR A 346 -1.97 10.87 -14.99
CA THR A 346 -2.64 11.10 -16.27
C THR A 346 -4.06 10.57 -16.25
N ARG A 347 -4.26 9.33 -15.79
CA ARG A 347 -5.59 8.72 -15.66
C ARG A 347 -6.51 9.52 -14.74
N LEU A 348 -5.99 10.00 -13.61
CA LEU A 348 -6.75 10.83 -12.67
C LEU A 348 -7.03 12.22 -13.23
N GLN A 349 -6.09 12.84 -13.96
CA GLN A 349 -6.33 14.12 -14.63
C GLN A 349 -7.41 13.99 -15.71
N THR A 350 -7.40 12.94 -16.53
CA THR A 350 -8.47 12.71 -17.51
C THR A 350 -9.84 12.60 -16.82
N LYS A 351 -9.92 11.87 -15.71
CA LYS A 351 -11.17 11.78 -14.91
C LYS A 351 -11.56 13.13 -14.31
N GLN A 352 -10.61 13.95 -13.89
CA GLN A 352 -10.87 15.30 -13.38
C GLN A 352 -11.47 16.20 -14.45
N LEU A 353 -10.86 16.26 -15.64
CA LEU A 353 -11.36 17.08 -16.74
C LEU A 353 -12.73 16.61 -17.22
N GLN A 354 -12.94 15.30 -17.33
CA GLN A 354 -14.23 14.72 -17.69
C GLN A 354 -15.29 15.03 -16.62
N GLY A 355 -14.94 14.92 -15.33
CA GLY A 355 -15.85 15.26 -14.24
C GLY A 355 -16.27 16.73 -14.22
N TRP A 356 -15.36 17.65 -14.53
CA TRP A 356 -15.70 19.07 -14.70
C TRP A 356 -16.65 19.30 -15.88
N TRP A 357 -16.42 18.61 -16.99
CA TRP A 357 -17.30 18.66 -18.17
C TRP A 357 -18.69 18.10 -17.86
N ASP A 358 -18.77 16.92 -17.23
CA ASP A 358 -20.04 16.26 -16.88
C ASP A 358 -20.83 17.05 -15.83
N SER A 359 -20.14 17.85 -15.01
CA SER A 359 -20.75 18.79 -14.06
C SER A 359 -21.05 20.16 -14.67
N GLU A 360 -20.98 20.28 -16.00
CA GLU A 360 -21.27 21.48 -16.78
C GLU A 360 -20.45 22.73 -16.36
N LYS A 361 -19.23 22.52 -15.84
CA LYS A 361 -18.38 23.64 -15.41
C LYS A 361 -17.92 24.44 -16.63
N SER A 362 -18.20 25.74 -16.62
CA SER A 362 -17.66 26.63 -17.66
C SER A 362 -16.14 26.78 -17.51
N ILE A 363 -15.46 27.17 -18.59
CA ILE A 363 -14.02 27.53 -18.53
C ILE A 363 -13.79 28.67 -17.52
N ASP A 364 -14.76 29.59 -17.39
CA ASP A 364 -14.69 30.69 -16.43
C ASP A 364 -14.79 30.20 -14.98
N ASP A 365 -15.70 29.26 -14.69
CA ASP A 365 -15.83 28.64 -13.37
C ASP A 365 -14.55 27.89 -13.00
N VAL A 366 -13.99 27.12 -13.94
CA VAL A 366 -12.72 26.42 -13.72
C VAL A 366 -11.57 27.40 -13.47
N PHE A 367 -11.53 28.52 -14.18
CA PHE A 367 -10.51 29.55 -13.98
C PHE A 367 -10.60 30.20 -12.60
N VAL A 368 -11.79 30.66 -12.22
CA VAL A 368 -12.01 31.52 -11.05
C VAL A 368 -12.18 30.69 -9.77
N ASN A 369 -13.04 29.67 -9.79
CA ASN A 369 -13.48 28.98 -8.57
C ASN A 369 -12.70 27.70 -8.30
N VAL A 370 -12.37 26.93 -9.35
CA VAL A 370 -11.69 25.63 -9.20
C VAL A 370 -10.18 25.80 -9.07
N LEU A 371 -9.56 26.51 -10.01
CA LEU A 371 -8.10 26.70 -10.06
C LEU A 371 -7.65 27.99 -9.38
N LYS A 372 -8.56 28.91 -9.10
CA LYS A 372 -8.29 30.19 -8.42
C LYS A 372 -7.14 30.96 -9.05
N LEU A 373 -7.15 31.05 -10.39
CA LEU A 373 -6.08 31.67 -11.17
C LEU A 373 -6.08 33.20 -11.10
N LYS A 374 -7.11 33.80 -10.46
CA LYS A 374 -7.24 35.25 -10.27
C LYS A 374 -6.57 35.76 -8.98
N GLU A 375 -6.23 34.89 -8.03
CA GLU A 375 -5.69 35.32 -6.73
C GLU A 375 -4.29 35.96 -6.83
N ASN A 376 -3.48 35.58 -7.82
CA ASN A 376 -2.13 36.13 -8.02
C ASN A 376 -1.86 36.40 -9.51
N PRO A 377 -2.52 37.41 -10.13
CA PRO A 377 -2.47 37.69 -11.57
C PRO A 377 -1.05 37.75 -12.14
N THR A 378 -0.14 38.41 -11.41
CA THR A 378 1.27 38.59 -11.78
C THR A 378 2.07 37.29 -11.83
N LEU A 379 1.66 36.27 -11.07
CA LEU A 379 2.31 34.95 -11.03
C LEU A 379 1.51 33.87 -11.78
N THR A 380 0.34 34.22 -12.32
CA THR A 380 -0.56 33.27 -12.99
C THR A 380 0.13 32.54 -14.15
N ILE A 381 0.98 33.23 -14.92
CA ILE A 381 1.72 32.64 -16.04
C ILE A 381 2.69 31.54 -15.59
N ALA A 382 3.30 31.69 -14.42
CA ALA A 382 4.20 30.70 -13.82
C ALA A 382 3.45 29.51 -13.20
N SER A 383 2.13 29.63 -13.01
CA SER A 383 1.33 28.59 -12.39
C SER A 383 1.29 27.32 -13.24
N ARG A 384 1.49 26.18 -12.57
CA ARG A 384 1.27 24.85 -13.16
C ARG A 384 -0.20 24.57 -13.42
N LYS A 385 -1.10 25.26 -12.73
CA LYS A 385 -2.56 25.13 -12.93
C LYS A 385 -3.00 25.54 -14.34
N LEU A 386 -2.22 26.38 -15.04
CA LEU A 386 -2.49 26.73 -16.44
C LEU A 386 -2.37 25.53 -17.38
N ASP A 387 -1.54 24.54 -17.07
CA ASP A 387 -1.50 23.30 -17.86
C ASP A 387 -2.85 22.59 -17.78
N THR A 388 -3.42 22.46 -16.58
CA THR A 388 -4.75 21.85 -16.38
C THR A 388 -5.86 22.63 -17.08
N LEU A 389 -5.86 23.97 -16.94
CA LEU A 389 -6.84 24.82 -17.62
C LEU A 389 -6.76 24.64 -19.15
N ASN A 390 -5.56 24.62 -19.70
CA ASN A 390 -5.35 24.46 -21.14
C ASN A 390 -5.88 23.12 -21.65
N GLU A 391 -5.66 22.02 -20.91
CA GLU A 391 -6.24 20.72 -21.26
C GLU A 391 -7.77 20.72 -21.13
N TYR A 392 -8.34 21.43 -20.15
CA TYR A 392 -9.79 21.59 -20.06
C TYR A 392 -10.38 22.35 -21.25
N ILE A 393 -9.74 23.47 -21.65
CA ILE A 393 -10.15 24.24 -22.84
C ILE A 393 -10.13 23.35 -24.09
N LYS A 394 -9.09 22.52 -24.26
CA LYS A 394 -9.04 21.56 -25.38
C LYS A 394 -10.19 20.56 -25.33
N LEU A 395 -10.50 20.00 -24.17
CA LEU A 395 -11.64 19.09 -24.01
C LEU A 395 -12.95 19.78 -24.40
N VAL A 396 -13.21 20.99 -23.89
CA VAL A 396 -14.40 21.77 -24.23
C VAL A 396 -14.48 22.05 -25.73
N ASN A 397 -13.39 22.51 -26.34
CA ASN A 397 -13.33 22.76 -27.78
C ASN A 397 -13.66 21.51 -28.59
N ILE A 398 -13.16 20.34 -28.19
CA ILE A 398 -13.47 19.07 -28.84
C ILE A 398 -14.96 18.73 -28.70
N LYS A 399 -15.53 18.91 -27.51
CA LYS A 399 -16.93 18.53 -27.22
C LYS A 399 -17.96 19.47 -27.85
N THR A 400 -17.64 20.76 -27.97
CA THR A 400 -18.56 21.77 -28.49
C THR A 400 -18.21 22.27 -29.89
N SER A 401 -17.16 21.74 -30.52
CA SER A 401 -16.58 22.26 -31.76
C SER A 401 -16.23 23.76 -31.70
N SER A 402 -15.91 24.27 -30.51
CA SER A 402 -15.49 25.67 -30.31
C SER A 402 -13.99 25.85 -30.54
N ARG A 403 -13.53 27.11 -30.60
CA ARG A 403 -12.12 27.47 -30.82
C ARG A 403 -11.61 28.41 -29.73
N ILE A 404 -12.01 28.18 -28.50
CA ILE A 404 -11.60 28.99 -27.36
C ILE A 404 -10.10 28.76 -27.13
N THR A 405 -9.34 29.84 -26.99
CA THR A 405 -7.90 29.76 -26.74
C THR A 405 -7.57 30.13 -25.30
N LEU A 406 -6.46 29.60 -24.79
CA LEU A 406 -5.94 29.98 -23.48
C LEU A 406 -5.69 31.50 -23.39
N LEU A 407 -5.22 32.13 -24.48
CA LEU A 407 -5.04 33.58 -24.56
C LEU A 407 -6.37 34.32 -24.34
N GLN A 408 -7.44 33.95 -25.07
CA GLN A 408 -8.76 34.58 -24.91
C GLN A 408 -9.28 34.46 -23.47
N THR A 409 -9.13 33.29 -22.85
CA THR A 409 -9.52 33.09 -21.45
C THR A 409 -8.70 33.97 -20.50
N LEU A 410 -7.38 34.02 -20.66
CA LEU A 410 -6.50 34.85 -19.83
C LEU A 410 -6.81 36.34 -20.01
N THR A 411 -6.95 36.82 -21.25
CA THR A 411 -7.30 38.22 -21.53
C THR A 411 -8.64 38.59 -20.92
N LYS A 412 -9.65 37.71 -21.01
CA LYS A 412 -10.97 37.95 -20.42
C LYS A 412 -10.93 38.15 -18.91
N HIS A 413 -10.11 37.37 -18.19
CA HIS A 413 -10.08 37.39 -16.72
C HIS A 413 -9.05 38.34 -16.12
N LEU A 414 -7.95 38.60 -16.81
CA LEU A 414 -6.85 39.43 -16.34
C LEU A 414 -6.81 40.82 -16.99
N GLY A 415 -7.39 40.99 -18.18
CA GLY A 415 -7.21 42.17 -19.01
C GLY A 415 -5.93 42.12 -19.86
N ASP A 416 -5.93 42.84 -20.98
CA ASP A 416 -4.82 42.82 -21.95
C ASP A 416 -3.50 43.35 -21.35
N GLY A 417 -3.53 44.46 -20.61
CA GLY A 417 -2.34 45.08 -20.02
C GLY A 417 -1.69 44.23 -18.93
N ASP A 418 -2.47 43.79 -17.93
CA ASP A 418 -1.95 42.98 -16.83
C ASP A 418 -1.46 41.61 -17.30
N LEU A 419 -2.12 41.02 -18.30
CA LEU A 419 -1.64 39.81 -18.96
C LEU A 419 -0.29 40.04 -19.65
N ALA A 420 -0.13 41.13 -20.40
CA ALA A 420 1.12 41.44 -21.08
C ALA A 420 2.27 41.63 -20.09
N ILE A 421 2.04 42.33 -18.98
CA ILE A 421 3.02 42.47 -17.90
C ILE A 421 3.38 41.10 -17.31
N SER A 422 2.37 40.26 -17.05
CA SER A 422 2.57 38.91 -16.49
C SER A 422 3.35 37.98 -17.42
N LEU A 423 3.17 38.13 -18.74
CA LEU A 423 3.90 37.40 -19.75
C LEU A 423 5.36 37.86 -19.86
N VAL A 424 5.63 39.17 -19.79
CA VAL A 424 7.01 39.70 -19.67
C VAL A 424 7.71 39.10 -18.46
N MET A 425 7.06 39.12 -17.29
CA MET A 425 7.62 38.49 -16.08
C MET A 425 7.81 36.98 -16.25
N GLY A 426 6.85 36.29 -16.89
CA GLY A 426 6.97 34.86 -17.16
C GLY A 426 8.22 34.47 -17.96
N LYS A 427 8.70 35.35 -18.84
CA LYS A 427 9.92 35.13 -19.63
C LYS A 427 11.21 35.25 -18.81
N THR A 428 11.18 35.95 -17.67
CA THR A 428 12.37 36.09 -16.81
C THR A 428 12.53 34.92 -15.82
N VAL A 429 11.52 34.06 -15.70
CA VAL A 429 11.55 32.89 -14.81
C VAL A 429 12.53 31.82 -15.34
N GLN A 430 13.29 31.20 -14.43
CA GLN A 430 14.28 30.16 -14.77
C GLN A 430 13.68 28.94 -15.48
N SER A 431 12.40 28.63 -15.22
CA SER A 431 11.71 27.48 -15.81
C SER A 431 11.54 27.63 -17.33
N THR A 432 12.21 26.76 -18.10
CA THR A 432 12.11 26.69 -19.57
C THR A 432 10.66 26.53 -20.06
N HIS A 433 9.85 25.72 -19.36
CA HIS A 433 8.43 25.52 -19.67
C HIS A 433 7.62 26.82 -19.53
N VAL A 434 7.82 27.55 -18.43
CA VAL A 434 7.12 28.81 -18.17
C VAL A 434 7.51 29.87 -19.20
N ARG A 435 8.81 30.02 -19.46
CA ARG A 435 9.32 30.98 -20.45
C ARG A 435 8.79 30.67 -21.86
N SER A 436 8.84 29.42 -22.30
CA SER A 436 8.31 29.03 -23.62
C SER A 436 6.80 29.29 -23.73
N ARG A 437 6.02 29.01 -22.67
CA ARG A 437 4.60 29.36 -22.63
C ARG A 437 4.39 30.87 -22.75
N ALA A 438 5.15 31.65 -21.98
CA ALA A 438 5.05 33.10 -21.97
C ALA A 438 5.38 33.71 -23.34
N GLU A 439 6.46 33.27 -23.99
CA GLU A 439 6.84 33.70 -25.35
C GLU A 439 5.74 33.42 -26.38
N LYS A 440 5.17 32.21 -26.35
CA LYS A 440 4.10 31.80 -27.28
C LYS A 440 2.84 32.63 -27.07
N LEU A 441 2.42 32.82 -25.82
CA LEU A 441 1.25 33.63 -25.48
C LEU A 441 1.47 35.12 -25.80
N GLN A 442 2.65 35.68 -25.52
CA GLN A 442 2.99 37.07 -25.86
C GLN A 442 2.98 37.29 -27.38
N THR A 443 3.54 36.35 -28.14
CA THR A 443 3.51 36.41 -29.61
C THR A 443 2.07 36.37 -30.13
N ALA A 444 1.22 35.51 -29.56
CA ALA A 444 -0.19 35.44 -29.92
C ALA A 444 -0.96 36.71 -29.53
N GLN A 445 -0.65 37.30 -28.37
CA GLN A 445 -1.21 38.56 -27.91
C GLN A 445 -0.85 39.70 -28.86
N PHE A 446 0.42 39.82 -29.26
CA PHE A 446 0.86 40.84 -30.20
C PHE A 446 0.27 40.67 -31.59
N LYS A 447 0.13 39.43 -32.09
CA LYS A 447 -0.62 39.18 -33.34
C LYS A 447 -2.07 39.64 -33.23
N LYS A 448 -2.71 39.42 -32.09
CA LYS A 448 -4.08 39.90 -31.84
C LYS A 448 -4.11 41.43 -31.86
N TRP A 449 -3.20 42.10 -31.14
CA TRP A 449 -3.13 43.55 -31.13
C TRP A 449 -2.88 44.14 -32.53
N ASP A 450 -1.99 43.54 -33.31
CA ASP A 450 -1.76 43.96 -34.69
C ASP A 450 -3.03 43.85 -35.55
N ASN A 451 -3.75 42.73 -35.45
CA ASN A 451 -5.02 42.52 -36.15
C ASN A 451 -6.13 43.46 -35.66
N ASP A 452 -6.11 43.85 -34.39
CA ASP A 452 -7.05 44.80 -33.79
C ASP A 452 -6.72 46.26 -34.17
N GLY A 453 -5.62 46.51 -34.89
CA GLY A 453 -5.22 47.82 -35.42
C GLY A 453 -4.36 48.67 -34.50
N TYR A 454 -3.78 48.10 -33.44
CA TYR A 454 -2.83 48.81 -32.58
C TYR A 454 -1.50 49.06 -33.30
N ASP A 455 -0.96 50.27 -33.22
CA ASP A 455 0.32 50.65 -33.80
C ASP A 455 1.47 50.63 -32.76
N ASN A 456 2.69 50.85 -33.22
CA ASN A 456 3.89 50.72 -32.39
C ASN A 456 4.08 51.80 -31.30
N ILE A 457 3.20 52.81 -31.22
CA ILE A 457 3.20 53.86 -30.19
C ILE A 457 1.94 53.83 -29.31
N SER A 458 0.87 53.14 -29.73
CA SER A 458 -0.44 53.19 -29.07
C SER A 458 -0.57 52.26 -27.86
N VAL A 459 0.39 51.38 -27.58
CA VAL A 459 0.30 50.42 -26.45
C VAL A 459 0.17 51.12 -25.09
N LEU A 460 0.97 52.15 -24.83
CA LEU A 460 0.93 52.85 -23.54
C LEU A 460 -0.40 53.59 -23.33
N THR A 461 -0.93 54.22 -24.37
CA THR A 461 -2.18 55.01 -24.28
C THR A 461 -3.42 54.12 -24.37
N GLN A 462 -3.44 53.13 -25.26
CA GLN A 462 -4.65 52.35 -25.53
C GLN A 462 -4.75 51.06 -24.71
N ILE A 463 -3.66 50.36 -24.42
CA ILE A 463 -3.68 49.16 -23.57
C ILE A 463 -3.55 49.52 -22.10
N PHE A 464 -2.57 50.38 -21.76
CA PHE A 464 -2.30 50.78 -20.38
C PHE A 464 -3.05 52.04 -19.91
N LYS A 465 -3.81 52.69 -20.81
CA LYS A 465 -4.66 53.85 -20.48
C LYS A 465 -3.90 55.03 -19.86
N LEU A 466 -2.63 55.21 -20.27
CA LEU A 466 -1.83 56.36 -19.86
C LEU A 466 -2.18 57.60 -20.70
N ASP A 467 -2.15 58.77 -20.07
CA ASP A 467 -2.30 60.05 -20.74
C ASP A 467 -1.08 60.31 -21.65
N GLU A 468 -1.31 60.86 -22.85
CA GLU A 468 -0.26 61.20 -23.82
C GLU A 468 0.79 62.18 -23.26
N THR A 469 0.38 63.05 -22.33
CA THR A 469 1.27 64.01 -21.65
C THR A 469 2.05 63.39 -20.50
N GLU A 470 1.70 62.18 -20.07
CA GLU A 470 2.26 61.50 -18.90
C GLU A 470 2.94 60.16 -19.22
N LEU A 471 3.28 59.91 -20.48
CA LEU A 471 3.96 58.67 -20.90
C LEU A 471 5.28 58.42 -20.18
N ASN A 472 5.95 59.47 -19.71
CA ASN A 472 7.15 59.36 -18.88
C ASN A 472 6.91 58.62 -17.57
N LYS A 473 5.69 58.67 -17.01
CA LYS A 473 5.26 57.98 -15.78
C LYS A 473 5.01 56.48 -15.96
N ALA A 474 5.06 55.96 -17.20
CA ALA A 474 4.89 54.53 -17.44
C ALA A 474 5.93 53.72 -16.65
N THR A 475 5.48 52.64 -16.02
CA THR A 475 6.34 51.73 -15.26
C THR A 475 7.34 51.03 -16.16
N TYR A 476 8.42 50.51 -15.58
CA TYR A 476 9.42 49.74 -16.32
C TYR A 476 8.79 48.57 -17.11
N LEU A 477 7.85 47.86 -16.51
CA LEU A 477 7.19 46.72 -17.16
C LEU A 477 6.26 47.16 -18.31
N GLN A 478 5.52 48.27 -18.15
CA GLN A 478 4.72 48.84 -19.23
C GLN A 478 5.58 49.28 -20.42
N LYS A 479 6.71 49.97 -20.15
CA LYS A 479 7.69 50.35 -21.17
C LYS A 479 8.26 49.11 -21.87
N THR A 480 8.62 48.08 -21.11
CA THR A 480 9.11 46.79 -21.66
C THR A 480 8.10 46.15 -22.61
N VAL A 481 6.82 46.07 -22.22
CA VAL A 481 5.76 45.54 -23.09
C VAL A 481 5.64 46.37 -24.38
N SER A 482 5.67 47.70 -24.26
CA SER A 482 5.60 48.61 -25.42
C SER A 482 6.79 48.43 -26.36
N ASP A 483 8.00 48.33 -25.84
CA ASP A 483 9.22 48.14 -26.63
C ASP A 483 9.22 46.78 -27.36
N GLU A 484 8.78 45.72 -26.68
CA GLU A 484 8.64 44.40 -27.29
C GLU A 484 7.56 44.35 -28.37
N PHE A 485 6.43 45.03 -28.18
CA PHE A 485 5.40 45.14 -29.23
C PHE A 485 5.91 45.94 -30.42
N LYS A 486 6.61 47.06 -30.18
CA LYS A 486 7.24 47.85 -31.24
C LYS A 486 8.22 47.01 -32.07
N ALA A 487 9.08 46.23 -31.41
CA ALA A 487 9.99 45.31 -32.09
C ALA A 487 9.24 44.23 -32.90
N PHE A 488 8.15 43.69 -32.35
CA PHE A 488 7.27 42.76 -33.08
C PHE A 488 6.65 43.42 -34.32
N TYR A 489 6.05 44.61 -34.17
CA TYR A 489 5.35 45.35 -35.22
C TYR A 489 6.29 45.72 -36.36
N THR A 490 7.46 46.28 -36.04
CA THR A 490 8.52 46.60 -37.01
C THR A 490 8.92 45.37 -37.84
N ARG A 491 9.08 44.21 -37.19
CA ARG A 491 9.43 42.97 -37.88
C ARG A 491 8.31 42.47 -38.81
N VAL A 492 7.05 42.54 -38.37
CA VAL A 492 5.90 42.07 -39.16
C VAL A 492 5.65 42.95 -40.38
N HIS A 493 5.71 44.28 -40.21
CA HIS A 493 5.40 45.25 -41.27
C HIS A 493 6.61 45.75 -42.07
N HIS A 494 7.82 45.25 -41.75
CA HIS A 494 9.07 45.61 -42.44
C HIS A 494 9.34 47.13 -42.42
N VAL A 495 8.93 47.80 -41.34
CA VAL A 495 9.13 49.24 -41.17
C VAL A 495 10.61 49.51 -40.91
N ASP A 496 11.25 50.30 -41.76
CA ASP A 496 12.66 50.66 -41.57
C ASP A 496 12.80 51.56 -40.33
N THR A 497 13.65 51.18 -39.37
CA THR A 497 13.82 51.91 -38.10
C THR A 497 14.89 53.00 -38.17
N ASN A 498 15.52 53.17 -39.33
CA ASN A 498 16.45 54.26 -39.58
C ASN A 498 15.72 55.58 -39.88
N VAL A 499 14.98 56.11 -38.91
CA VAL A 499 14.63 57.54 -38.94
C VAL A 499 15.82 58.28 -38.33
N THR A 500 16.73 58.73 -39.19
CA THR A 500 17.72 59.76 -38.83
C THR A 500 16.96 60.98 -38.30
N PRO A 501 17.27 61.48 -37.08
CA PRO A 501 16.64 62.70 -36.61
C PRO A 501 17.06 63.85 -37.52
N ARG A 502 16.10 64.48 -38.19
CA ARG A 502 16.33 65.81 -38.78
C ARG A 502 16.71 66.75 -37.64
N ARG A 503 18.01 67.04 -37.53
CA ARG A 503 18.48 68.20 -36.79
C ARG A 503 17.89 69.43 -37.48
N SER A 504 17.21 70.23 -36.68
CA SER A 504 16.79 71.60 -37.01
C SER A 504 17.99 72.43 -37.45
#